data_AF-A0A2G9QJ31-F1
#
_entry.id   AF-A0A2G9QJ31-F1
#
_cell.length_a   1.000
_cell.length_b   1.000
_cell.length_c   1.000
_cell.angle_alpha   90.00
_cell.angle_beta   90.00
_cell.angle_gamma   90.00
#
_symmetry.space_group_name_H-M   'P 1'
#
loop_
_entity.id
_entity.type
_entity.pdbx_description
1 polymer ?
#
loop_
_entity_poly.entity_id
_entity_poly.type
_entity_poly.pdbx_seq_one_letter_code
_entity_poly.pdbx_strand_id
1 'polypeptide(L)'
;MKKEHYTLDWHRFNLKRRIKGAGVLSEEDFQNKTQEGDVSSISGSDSESSDEEDSRTSLESSLESSLDLGHPNRSQRVLFRNGQGKLLSVYRCVLGVTKDMEVSPEQLLSCVKCLQDQPTVVILMAGGGHFAGTVFKGKEVFKHKTFHRYTVRAKRGTSQSVHDSQNRSHMAKSAGASLRRYNQAALMAIPGPISEEAEARRAEKKKAQKSLRKQKEKEEKEERLRREAEEAEKKRFAAMSDREK
;
A
#
# COMPACT_ATOMS: atom_id res chain seq x y z
N MET A 1 0.05 -30.10 30.97
CA MET A 1 0.46 -28.90 31.72
C MET A 1 1.73 -28.26 31.15
N LYS A 2 1.71 -27.72 29.91
CA LYS A 2 2.86 -27.00 29.30
C LYS A 2 2.43 -25.78 28.44
N LYS A 3 1.21 -25.27 28.64
CA LYS A 3 0.66 -24.12 27.87
C LYS A 3 0.34 -22.88 28.70
N GLU A 4 0.35 -22.96 30.03
CA GLU A 4 -0.01 -21.84 30.91
C GLU A 4 1.18 -20.91 31.23
N HIS A 5 2.41 -21.30 30.85
CA HIS A 5 3.63 -20.55 31.16
C HIS A 5 4.01 -19.49 30.12
N TYR A 6 3.39 -19.50 28.93
CA TYR A 6 3.72 -18.58 27.84
C TYR A 6 2.94 -17.26 27.89
N THR A 7 1.94 -17.17 28.76
CA THR A 7 1.13 -15.95 28.99
C THR A 7 1.56 -15.18 30.23
N LEU A 8 2.45 -15.74 31.05
CA LEU A 8 2.94 -15.07 32.26
C LEU A 8 3.85 -13.89 31.90
N ASP A 9 3.63 -12.77 32.55
CA ASP A 9 4.42 -11.54 32.33
C ASP A 9 5.91 -11.76 32.63
N TRP A 10 6.24 -12.72 33.52
CA TRP A 10 7.59 -13.20 33.76
C TRP A 10 8.29 -13.69 32.47
N HIS A 11 7.59 -14.49 31.65
CA HIS A 11 8.14 -15.01 30.41
C HIS A 11 8.35 -13.89 29.39
N ARG A 12 7.40 -12.95 29.29
CA ARG A 12 7.50 -11.78 28.42
C ARG A 12 8.64 -10.85 28.85
N PHE A 13 8.85 -10.70 30.16
CA PHE A 13 9.92 -9.90 30.73
C PHE A 13 11.29 -10.52 30.48
N ASN A 14 11.44 -11.82 30.71
CA ASN A 14 12.68 -12.54 30.43
C ASN A 14 12.98 -12.62 28.93
N LEU A 15 11.95 -12.69 28.07
CA LEU A 15 12.12 -12.58 26.63
C LEU A 15 12.66 -11.21 26.23
N LYS A 16 12.11 -10.12 26.79
CA LYS A 16 12.62 -8.75 26.59
C LYS A 16 14.05 -8.58 27.11
N ARG A 17 14.39 -9.16 28.27
CA ARG A 17 15.76 -9.15 28.81
C ARG A 17 16.74 -9.88 27.90
N ARG A 18 16.34 -11.05 27.40
CA ARG A 18 17.16 -11.84 26.48
C ARG A 18 17.41 -11.12 25.16
N ILE A 19 16.40 -10.41 24.63
CA ILE A 19 16.56 -9.58 23.43
C ILE A 19 17.53 -8.41 23.69
N LYS A 20 17.58 -7.89 24.92
CA LYS A 20 18.54 -6.86 25.36
C LYS A 20 19.91 -7.43 25.81
N GLY A 21 20.16 -8.72 25.63
CA GLY A 21 21.43 -9.37 26.02
C GLY A 21 21.61 -9.59 27.53
N ALA A 22 20.58 -9.35 28.35
CA ALA A 22 20.63 -9.55 29.79
C ALA A 22 20.26 -10.99 30.18
N GLY A 23 20.81 -11.45 31.31
CA GLY A 23 20.52 -12.76 31.88
C GLY A 23 19.04 -12.94 32.25
N VAL A 24 18.57 -14.19 32.15
CA VAL A 24 17.22 -14.59 32.55
C VAL A 24 17.11 -14.43 34.08
N LEU A 25 16.06 -13.78 34.55
CA LEU A 25 15.76 -13.70 35.98
C LEU A 25 14.92 -14.88 36.45
N SER A 26 15.14 -15.28 37.70
CA SER A 26 14.25 -16.21 38.39
C SER A 26 12.86 -15.56 38.63
N GLU A 27 11.87 -16.38 38.95
CA GLU A 27 10.51 -15.91 39.22
C GLU A 27 10.42 -15.08 40.51
N GLU A 28 11.19 -15.47 41.53
CA GLU A 28 11.28 -14.79 42.83
C GLU A 28 11.88 -13.38 42.68
N ASP A 29 12.94 -13.24 41.87
CA ASP A 29 13.57 -11.95 41.59
C ASP A 29 12.65 -11.01 40.80
N PHE A 30 11.78 -11.57 39.97
CA PHE A 30 10.80 -10.80 39.20
C PHE A 30 9.68 -10.27 40.09
N GLN A 31 9.19 -11.08 41.04
CA GLN A 31 8.17 -10.65 41.99
C GLN A 31 8.68 -9.52 42.90
N ASN A 32 9.92 -9.63 43.39
CA ASN A 32 10.56 -8.57 44.19
C ASN A 32 10.68 -7.25 43.40
N LYS A 33 11.13 -7.30 42.14
CA LYS A 33 11.22 -6.11 41.26
C LYS A 33 9.87 -5.51 40.90
N THR A 34 8.82 -6.31 40.87
CA THR A 34 7.46 -5.83 40.58
C THR A 34 6.84 -5.18 41.83
N GLN A 35 7.16 -5.67 43.04
CA GLN A 35 6.74 -5.08 44.31
C GLN A 35 7.48 -3.76 44.62
N GLU A 36 8.73 -3.62 44.19
CA GLU A 36 9.52 -2.38 44.33
C GLU A 36 9.11 -1.26 43.36
N GLY A 37 8.14 -1.49 42.46
CA GLY A 37 7.53 -0.46 41.61
C GLY A 37 8.24 -0.19 40.27
N ASP A 38 9.33 -0.90 39.96
CA ASP A 38 10.21 -0.63 38.81
C ASP A 38 9.63 -1.06 37.43
N VAL A 39 8.50 -1.78 37.39
CA VAL A 39 7.93 -2.33 36.14
C VAL A 39 6.41 -2.11 35.97
N SER A 40 5.84 -1.11 36.64
CA SER A 40 4.39 -0.83 36.68
C SER A 40 3.73 -0.46 35.34
N SER A 41 4.48 -0.30 34.24
CA SER A 41 3.96 0.19 32.95
C SER A 41 3.68 -0.89 31.89
N ILE A 42 3.54 -2.17 32.25
CA ILE A 42 3.30 -3.25 31.26
C ILE A 42 1.81 -3.61 31.06
N SER A 43 0.88 -2.94 31.75
CA SER A 43 -0.56 -3.16 31.57
C SER A 43 -1.20 -1.98 30.83
N GLY A 44 -1.66 -2.22 29.59
CA GLY A 44 -2.65 -1.40 28.90
C GLY A 44 -2.23 -0.85 27.53
N SER A 45 -2.58 -1.56 26.45
CA SER A 45 -3.28 -1.01 25.26
C SER A 45 -3.26 -2.03 24.10
N ASP A 46 -4.24 -2.93 24.08
CA ASP A 46 -4.79 -3.46 22.83
C ASP A 46 -6.16 -2.78 22.69
N SER A 47 -6.28 -1.83 21.76
CA SER A 47 -7.58 -1.29 21.36
C SER A 47 -7.58 -1.05 19.86
N GLU A 48 -8.47 -1.79 19.21
CA GLU A 48 -8.88 -1.65 17.83
C GLU A 48 -9.82 -0.42 17.66
N SER A 49 -9.71 0.29 16.52
CA SER A 49 -10.74 1.07 15.82
C SER A 49 -10.43 2.56 15.49
N SER A 50 -10.46 2.83 14.18
CA SER A 50 -10.95 4.01 13.41
C SER A 50 -10.29 5.41 13.48
N ASP A 51 -9.78 5.80 12.30
CA ASP A 51 -9.80 7.08 11.55
C ASP A 51 -9.59 8.49 12.19
N GLU A 52 -8.83 9.28 11.42
CA GLU A 52 -8.63 10.75 11.32
C GLU A 52 -7.68 11.53 12.30
N GLU A 53 -6.75 12.24 11.65
CA GLU A 53 -6.05 13.52 11.98
C GLU A 53 -5.69 13.84 13.44
N ASP A 54 -4.40 13.99 13.78
CA ASP A 54 -3.71 15.30 13.80
C ASP A 54 -2.26 15.20 14.33
N SER A 55 -1.52 16.24 14.03
CA SER A 55 -0.10 16.50 14.23
C SER A 55 0.35 16.62 15.71
N ARG A 56 1.66 16.42 15.91
CA ARG A 56 2.51 16.79 17.08
C ARG A 56 2.65 15.75 18.20
N THR A 57 3.72 14.96 18.11
CA THR A 57 4.82 14.80 19.12
C THR A 57 5.54 13.47 18.84
N SER A 58 6.70 13.52 18.18
CA SER A 58 7.56 12.32 18.01
C SER A 58 9.05 12.68 18.05
N LEU A 59 9.42 13.56 18.98
CA LEU A 59 10.82 14.00 19.14
C LEU A 59 11.60 13.26 20.23
N GLU A 60 11.00 12.34 21.00
CA GLU A 60 11.69 11.70 22.14
C GLU A 60 11.83 10.17 22.08
N SER A 61 11.18 9.47 21.15
CA SER A 61 11.26 7.99 21.10
C SER A 61 12.46 7.43 20.32
N SER A 62 13.30 8.27 19.71
CA SER A 62 14.36 7.81 18.77
C SER A 62 15.76 7.67 19.37
N LEU A 63 15.95 7.85 20.68
CA LEU A 63 17.30 7.89 21.27
C LEU A 63 17.80 6.55 21.84
N GLU A 64 16.96 5.53 21.99
CA GLU A 64 17.37 4.30 22.71
C GLU A 64 17.38 3.00 21.89
N SER A 65 17.07 3.03 20.59
CA SER A 65 16.92 1.81 19.79
C SER A 65 18.03 1.54 18.78
N SER A 66 19.31 1.78 19.11
CA SER A 66 20.39 1.39 18.19
C SER A 66 21.77 1.18 18.83
N LEU A 67 21.87 0.18 19.69
CA LEU A 67 23.15 -0.51 19.92
C LEU A 67 23.02 -1.90 19.29
N ASP A 68 23.15 -1.97 17.96
CA ASP A 68 23.13 -3.23 17.21
C ASP A 68 24.15 -3.18 16.05
N LEU A 69 25.13 -4.09 16.12
CA LEU A 69 26.03 -4.57 15.06
C LEU A 69 26.76 -3.54 14.19
N GLY A 70 27.82 -2.92 14.73
CA GLY A 70 29.04 -2.52 13.99
C GLY A 70 28.92 -1.45 12.89
N HIS A 71 27.71 -1.04 12.52
CA HIS A 71 27.48 0.01 11.54
C HIS A 71 27.03 1.25 12.30
N PRO A 72 27.75 2.39 12.17
CA PRO A 72 27.33 3.61 12.83
C PRO A 72 25.89 3.88 12.40
N ASN A 73 24.98 4.05 13.36
CA ASN A 73 23.59 4.35 13.07
C ASN A 73 23.47 5.78 12.52
N ARG A 74 23.98 6.00 11.31
CA ARG A 74 24.00 7.26 10.61
C ARG A 74 22.56 7.65 10.30
N SER A 75 22.18 8.86 10.71
CA SER A 75 20.89 9.45 10.38
C SER A 75 20.64 9.40 8.86
N GLN A 76 19.38 9.19 8.46
CA GLN A 76 18.96 9.29 7.06
C GLN A 76 19.08 10.71 6.50
N ARG A 77 19.36 11.69 7.37
CA ARG A 77 19.55 13.10 7.03
C ARG A 77 21.01 13.52 7.19
N VAL A 78 21.43 14.42 6.31
CA VAL A 78 22.69 15.17 6.39
C VAL A 78 22.36 16.60 6.80
N LEU A 79 23.12 17.15 7.74
CA LEU A 79 22.96 18.51 8.24
C LEU A 79 23.99 19.43 7.59
N PHE A 80 23.53 20.56 7.06
CA PHE A 80 24.35 21.63 6.51
C PHE A 80 24.18 22.87 7.39
N ARG A 81 25.27 23.54 7.72
CA ARG A 81 25.25 24.83 8.43
C ARG A 81 25.55 25.94 7.44
N ASN A 82 24.65 26.91 7.31
CA ASN A 82 24.91 28.09 6.48
C ASN A 82 25.79 29.12 7.23
N GLY A 83 26.23 30.18 6.53
CA GLY A 83 27.04 31.25 7.12
C GLY A 83 26.34 32.06 8.21
N GLN A 84 25.00 32.00 8.30
CA GLN A 84 24.20 32.61 9.38
C GLN A 84 24.06 31.70 10.62
N GLY A 85 24.68 30.51 10.60
CA GLY A 85 24.57 29.54 11.67
C GLY A 85 23.29 28.70 11.68
N LYS A 86 22.41 28.84 10.69
CA LYS A 86 21.19 28.04 10.55
C LYS A 86 21.52 26.64 10.03
N LEU A 87 20.84 25.64 10.58
CA LEU A 87 20.95 24.25 10.14
C LEU A 87 19.88 23.93 9.10
N LEU A 88 20.30 23.26 8.03
CA LEU A 88 19.46 22.75 6.95
C LEU A 88 19.61 21.23 6.93
N SER A 89 18.51 20.49 6.91
CA SER A 89 18.54 19.02 6.81
C SER A 89 18.13 18.55 5.42
N VAL A 90 18.93 17.68 4.81
CA VAL A 90 18.63 17.05 3.51
C VAL A 90 18.69 15.54 3.65
N TYR A 91 17.75 14.81 3.05
CA TYR A 91 17.76 13.35 3.05
C TYR A 91 18.88 12.80 2.17
N ARG A 92 19.57 11.77 2.67
CA ARG A 92 20.69 11.11 1.97
C ARG A 92 20.29 10.57 0.59
N CYS A 93 19.09 10.01 0.46
CA CYS A 93 18.57 9.50 -0.81
C CYS A 93 18.43 10.58 -1.89
N VAL A 94 18.17 11.83 -1.50
CA VAL A 94 18.09 12.97 -2.43
C VAL A 94 19.49 13.37 -2.92
N LEU A 95 20.52 13.15 -2.11
CA LEU A 95 21.91 13.41 -2.45
C LEU A 95 22.56 12.26 -3.24
N GLY A 96 21.84 11.17 -3.49
CA GLY A 96 22.39 9.97 -4.12
C GLY A 96 23.37 9.21 -3.22
N VAL A 97 23.31 9.44 -1.91
CA VAL A 97 24.22 8.85 -0.92
C VAL A 97 23.47 7.79 -0.12
N THR A 98 24.07 6.61 0.08
CA THR A 98 23.52 5.61 1.00
C THR A 98 24.10 5.80 2.41
N LYS A 99 23.57 5.07 3.40
CA LYS A 99 24.04 5.18 4.79
C LYS A 99 25.51 4.80 4.93
N ASP A 100 25.95 3.82 4.16
CA ASP A 100 27.27 3.17 4.27
C ASP A 100 28.33 3.80 3.36
N MET A 101 27.93 4.73 2.47
CA MET A 101 28.88 5.47 1.65
C MET A 101 29.58 6.57 2.46
N GLU A 102 30.90 6.57 2.41
CA GLU A 102 31.72 7.71 2.82
C GLU A 102 31.78 8.70 1.67
N VAL A 103 31.39 9.94 1.93
CA VAL A 103 31.28 11.00 0.93
C VAL A 103 31.90 12.26 1.51
N SER A 104 32.77 12.91 0.74
CA SER A 104 33.43 14.12 1.22
C SER A 104 32.43 15.28 1.35
N PRO A 105 32.67 16.25 2.25
CA PRO A 105 31.83 17.44 2.35
C PRO A 105 31.68 18.20 1.03
N GLU A 106 32.73 18.23 0.20
CA GLU A 106 32.74 18.89 -1.11
C GLU A 106 31.80 18.21 -2.11
N GLN A 107 31.74 16.87 -2.09
CA GLN A 107 30.81 16.10 -2.91
C GLN A 107 29.36 16.34 -2.49
N LEU A 108 29.07 16.34 -1.19
CA LEU A 108 27.74 16.65 -0.65
C LEU A 108 27.29 18.06 -1.03
N LEU A 109 28.21 19.04 -0.93
CA LEU A 109 27.95 20.42 -1.34
C LEU A 109 27.67 20.52 -2.85
N SER A 110 28.42 19.78 -3.67
CA SER A 110 28.21 19.72 -5.11
C SER A 110 26.84 19.15 -5.46
N CYS A 111 26.43 18.05 -4.80
CA CYS A 111 25.09 17.48 -4.97
C CYS A 111 23.99 18.48 -4.61
N VAL A 112 24.12 19.18 -3.48
CA VAL A 112 23.14 20.21 -3.07
C VAL A 112 23.08 21.37 -4.07
N LYS A 113 24.21 21.79 -4.64
CA LYS A 113 24.24 22.83 -5.68
C LYS A 113 23.52 22.37 -6.94
N CYS A 114 23.73 21.13 -7.39
CA CYS A 114 23.03 20.58 -8.55
C CYS A 114 21.49 20.50 -8.36
N LEU A 115 20.99 20.45 -7.11
CA LEU A 115 19.55 20.50 -6.85
C LEU A 115 18.94 21.89 -7.09
N GLN A 116 19.75 22.95 -7.20
CA GLN A 116 19.26 24.32 -7.45
C GLN A 116 18.84 24.52 -8.92
N ASP A 117 19.38 23.74 -9.86
CA ASP A 117 19.16 23.87 -11.29
C ASP A 117 17.84 23.24 -11.78
N GLN A 118 16.77 23.37 -10.99
CA GLN A 118 15.44 22.82 -11.26
C GLN A 118 15.48 21.35 -11.76
N PRO A 119 15.93 20.41 -10.92
CA PRO A 119 16.10 19.03 -11.32
C PRO A 119 14.78 18.43 -11.82
N THR A 120 14.89 17.52 -12.78
CA THR A 120 13.77 16.66 -13.15
C THR A 120 13.67 15.53 -12.14
N VAL A 121 12.58 15.52 -11.37
CA VAL A 121 12.35 14.52 -10.32
C VAL A 121 11.20 13.61 -10.74
N VAL A 122 11.42 12.29 -10.65
CA VAL A 122 10.37 11.31 -10.93
C VAL A 122 9.97 10.62 -9.63
N ILE A 123 8.69 10.68 -9.29
CA ILE A 123 8.11 9.98 -8.14
C ILE A 123 7.24 8.85 -8.66
N LEU A 124 7.54 7.61 -8.27
CA LEU A 124 6.81 6.41 -8.64
C LEU A 124 6.31 5.69 -7.39
N MET A 125 5.02 5.37 -7.38
CA MET A 125 4.36 4.63 -6.30
C MET A 125 3.60 3.46 -6.93
N ALA A 126 3.85 2.25 -6.45
CA ALA A 126 3.17 1.05 -6.92
C ALA A 126 2.89 0.10 -5.74
N GLY A 127 1.66 -0.39 -5.64
CA GLY A 127 1.24 -1.29 -4.56
C GLY A 127 -0.22 -1.72 -4.70
N GLY A 128 -0.53 -2.97 -4.36
CA GLY A 128 -1.91 -3.47 -4.33
C GLY A 128 -2.69 -3.37 -5.66
N GLY A 129 -1.99 -3.27 -6.79
CA GLY A 129 -2.62 -3.04 -8.10
C GLY A 129 -2.79 -1.58 -8.49
N HIS A 130 -2.45 -0.64 -7.61
CA HIS A 130 -2.38 0.78 -7.90
C HIS A 130 -1.00 1.17 -8.42
N PHE A 131 -0.98 2.09 -9.38
CA PHE A 131 0.20 2.78 -9.85
C PHE A 131 -0.08 4.27 -9.89
N ALA A 132 0.87 5.06 -9.39
CA ALA A 132 0.91 6.51 -9.53
C ALA A 132 2.36 6.93 -9.84
N GLY A 133 2.55 7.59 -10.98
CA GLY A 133 3.84 8.12 -11.40
C GLY A 133 3.71 9.58 -11.78
N THR A 134 4.67 10.41 -11.35
CA THR A 134 4.70 11.84 -11.64
C THR A 134 6.12 12.30 -11.97
N VAL A 135 6.27 13.09 -13.02
CA VAL A 135 7.49 13.78 -13.42
C VAL A 135 7.33 15.25 -13.08
N PHE A 136 8.26 15.77 -12.27
CA PHE A 136 8.34 17.16 -11.87
C PHE A 136 9.53 17.82 -12.56
N LYS A 137 9.37 19.08 -12.97
CA LYS A 137 10.47 19.96 -13.37
C LYS A 137 10.47 21.15 -12.41
N GLY A 138 11.42 21.17 -11.47
CA GLY A 138 11.37 22.10 -10.36
C GLY A 138 10.10 21.90 -9.51
N LYS A 139 9.25 22.93 -9.40
CA LYS A 139 7.99 22.89 -8.63
C LYS A 139 6.78 22.50 -9.47
N GLU A 140 6.93 22.39 -10.79
CA GLU A 140 5.82 22.16 -11.70
C GLU A 140 5.69 20.68 -12.04
N VAL A 141 4.45 20.22 -12.17
CA VAL A 141 4.13 18.87 -12.66
C VAL A 141 4.24 18.89 -14.18
N PHE A 142 5.25 18.21 -14.73
CA PHE A 142 5.43 18.08 -16.18
C PHE A 142 4.50 17.01 -16.77
N LYS A 143 4.39 15.86 -16.11
CA LYS A 143 3.47 14.78 -16.50
C LYS A 143 3.12 13.91 -15.31
N HIS A 144 1.88 13.42 -15.25
CA HIS A 144 1.51 12.38 -14.29
C HIS A 144 0.68 11.28 -14.97
N LYS A 145 0.73 10.08 -14.40
CA LYS A 145 -0.13 8.96 -14.80
C LYS A 145 -0.50 8.13 -13.59
N THR A 146 -1.79 7.85 -13.46
CA THR A 146 -2.32 6.92 -12.47
C THR A 146 -3.11 5.85 -13.19
N PHE A 147 -3.03 4.62 -12.70
CA PHE A 147 -3.93 3.55 -13.12
C PHE A 147 -4.05 2.50 -12.04
N HIS A 148 -5.15 1.76 -12.07
CA HIS A 148 -5.42 0.69 -11.14
C HIS A 148 -5.87 -0.57 -11.88
N ARG A 149 -5.37 -1.71 -11.43
CA ARG A 149 -5.84 -3.03 -11.84
C ARG A 149 -6.13 -3.84 -10.59
N TYR A 150 -7.26 -4.53 -10.59
CA TYR A 150 -7.63 -5.39 -9.47
C TYR A 150 -6.71 -6.63 -9.42
N THR A 151 -5.77 -6.63 -8.48
CA THR A 151 -4.78 -7.71 -8.27
C THR A 151 -4.85 -8.33 -6.87
N VAL A 152 -5.54 -7.68 -5.93
CA VAL A 152 -5.73 -8.12 -4.55
C VAL A 152 -7.07 -8.82 -4.36
N ARG A 153 -7.21 -9.64 -3.32
CA ARG A 153 -8.51 -10.20 -2.92
C ARG A 153 -9.20 -9.25 -1.94
N ALA A 154 -10.48 -8.95 -2.18
CA ALA A 154 -11.30 -8.22 -1.21
C ALA A 154 -11.18 -8.85 0.20
N LYS A 155 -11.02 -8.01 1.22
CA LYS A 155 -10.94 -8.36 2.65
C LYS A 155 -9.71 -9.18 3.11
N ARG A 156 -8.70 -9.39 2.25
CA ARG A 156 -7.47 -10.14 2.64
C ARG A 156 -6.16 -9.37 2.49
N GLY A 157 -6.18 -8.19 1.86
CA GLY A 157 -5.07 -7.22 1.83
C GLY A 157 -3.83 -7.59 1.01
N THR A 158 -3.57 -8.88 0.74
CA THR A 158 -2.36 -9.32 0.03
C THR A 158 -2.58 -9.54 -1.47
N SER A 159 -1.55 -9.30 -2.28
CA SER A 159 -1.56 -9.53 -3.72
C SER A 159 -1.57 -11.03 -4.04
N GLN A 160 -2.11 -11.39 -5.21
CA GLN A 160 -2.21 -12.79 -5.63
C GLN A 160 -0.83 -13.47 -5.71
N SER A 161 0.22 -12.77 -6.15
CA SER A 161 1.58 -13.33 -6.20
C SER A 161 2.15 -13.69 -4.82
N VAL A 162 1.92 -12.85 -3.80
CA VAL A 162 2.38 -13.13 -2.43
C VAL A 162 1.70 -14.39 -1.91
N HIS A 163 0.39 -14.51 -2.13
CA HIS A 163 -0.36 -15.70 -1.76
C HIS A 163 0.11 -16.96 -2.51
N ASP A 164 0.30 -16.88 -3.83
CA ASP A 164 0.75 -18.02 -4.65
C ASP A 164 2.18 -18.44 -4.25
N SER A 165 3.05 -17.49 -3.88
CA SER A 165 4.41 -17.77 -3.40
C SER A 165 4.43 -18.47 -2.03
N GLN A 166 3.46 -18.17 -1.17
CA GLN A 166 3.31 -18.78 0.15
C GLN A 166 2.68 -20.18 0.06
N ASN A 167 1.82 -20.43 -0.92
CA ASN A 167 1.09 -21.68 -1.11
C ASN A 167 1.49 -22.40 -2.42
N ARG A 168 2.77 -22.75 -2.57
CA ARG A 168 3.30 -23.38 -3.80
C ARG A 168 2.64 -24.72 -4.16
N SER A 169 2.14 -25.50 -3.19
CA SER A 169 1.51 -26.80 -3.47
C SER A 169 0.00 -26.73 -3.76
N HIS A 170 -0.68 -25.67 -3.32
CA HIS A 170 -2.13 -25.48 -3.49
C HIS A 170 -2.44 -24.14 -4.13
N MET A 171 -1.90 -23.96 -5.34
CA MET A 171 -2.19 -22.79 -6.14
C MET A 171 -3.65 -22.80 -6.58
N ALA A 172 -4.43 -21.82 -6.12
CA ALA A 172 -5.85 -21.72 -6.46
C ALA A 172 -6.01 -21.54 -7.99
N LYS A 173 -6.83 -22.41 -8.61
CA LYS A 173 -7.14 -22.40 -10.05
C LYS A 173 -8.48 -21.72 -10.37
N SER A 174 -9.01 -20.92 -9.45
CA SER A 174 -10.31 -20.26 -9.65
C SER A 174 -10.23 -19.14 -10.68
N ALA A 175 -11.36 -18.84 -11.34
CA ALA A 175 -11.47 -17.73 -12.29
C ALA A 175 -10.97 -16.39 -11.70
N GLY A 176 -11.26 -16.13 -10.42
CA GLY A 176 -10.80 -14.93 -9.73
C GLY A 176 -9.28 -14.90 -9.49
N ALA A 177 -8.65 -16.05 -9.26
CA ALA A 177 -7.19 -16.14 -9.13
C ALA A 177 -6.50 -15.88 -10.48
N SER A 178 -6.99 -16.50 -11.55
CA SER A 178 -6.49 -16.30 -12.92
C SER A 178 -6.62 -14.85 -13.38
N LEU A 179 -7.75 -14.19 -13.10
CA LEU A 179 -7.96 -12.78 -13.44
C LEU A 179 -6.96 -11.86 -12.73
N ARG A 180 -6.67 -12.11 -11.44
CA ARG A 180 -5.68 -11.32 -10.70
C ARG A 180 -4.26 -11.53 -11.21
N ARG A 181 -3.88 -12.76 -11.60
CA ARG A 181 -2.58 -13.05 -12.25
C ARG A 181 -2.44 -12.31 -13.57
N TYR A 182 -3.47 -12.37 -14.43
CA TYR A 182 -3.49 -11.63 -15.69
C TYR A 182 -3.35 -10.12 -15.46
N ASN A 183 -4.13 -9.57 -14.52
CA ASN A 183 -4.07 -8.16 -14.17
C ASN A 183 -2.71 -7.73 -13.62
N GLN A 184 -2.02 -8.61 -12.88
CA GLN A 184 -0.67 -8.35 -12.38
C GLN A 184 0.36 -8.35 -13.52
N ALA A 185 0.30 -9.33 -14.42
CA ALA A 185 1.14 -9.34 -15.62
C ALA A 185 0.91 -8.08 -16.47
N ALA A 186 -0.36 -7.66 -16.63
CA ALA A 186 -0.73 -6.45 -17.36
C ALA A 186 -0.42 -5.13 -16.63
N LEU A 187 -0.10 -5.18 -15.32
CA LEU A 187 0.42 -4.05 -14.54
C LEU A 187 1.94 -3.90 -14.74
N MET A 188 2.65 -5.02 -14.85
CA MET A 188 4.11 -5.07 -15.12
C MET A 188 4.46 -4.82 -16.58
N ALA A 189 3.55 -5.15 -17.50
CA ALA A 189 3.67 -4.77 -18.90
C ALA A 189 3.56 -3.24 -19.01
N ILE A 190 4.71 -2.56 -18.92
CA ILE A 190 4.83 -1.14 -19.25
C ILE A 190 4.26 -1.01 -20.68
N PRO A 191 3.14 -0.31 -20.88
CA PRO A 191 2.68 -0.03 -22.23
C PRO A 191 3.85 0.64 -22.97
N GLY A 192 4.10 0.25 -24.22
CA GLY A 192 5.06 0.96 -25.06
C GLY A 192 4.85 2.48 -25.00
N PRO A 193 5.85 3.29 -25.38
CA PRO A 193 5.82 4.75 -25.25
C PRO A 193 4.44 5.28 -25.59
N ILE A 194 3.90 6.14 -24.71
CA ILE A 194 2.56 6.71 -24.82
C ILE A 194 2.56 7.60 -26.05
N SER A 195 2.39 7.03 -27.24
CA SER A 195 2.02 7.79 -28.42
C SER A 195 0.58 8.25 -28.22
N GLU A 196 0.31 9.50 -28.57
CA GLU A 196 -1.05 10.06 -28.49
C GLU A 196 -2.05 9.19 -29.27
N GLU A 197 -1.59 8.56 -30.35
CA GLU A 197 -2.34 7.58 -31.15
C GLU A 197 -2.78 6.34 -30.35
N ALA A 198 -1.92 5.80 -29.50
CA ALA A 198 -2.25 4.62 -28.70
C ALA A 198 -3.28 4.95 -27.60
N GLU A 199 -3.23 6.16 -27.05
CA GLU A 199 -4.23 6.66 -26.09
C GLU A 199 -5.57 6.94 -26.78
N ALA A 200 -5.56 7.58 -27.95
CA ALA A 200 -6.74 7.82 -28.78
C ALA A 200 -7.43 6.50 -29.17
N ARG A 201 -6.68 5.51 -29.66
CA ARG A 201 -7.22 4.19 -30.04
C ARG A 201 -7.80 3.44 -28.84
N ARG A 202 -7.20 3.56 -27.65
CA ARG A 202 -7.76 2.98 -26.42
C ARG A 202 -9.04 3.71 -25.99
N ALA A 203 -9.08 5.04 -26.11
CA ALA A 203 -10.27 5.84 -25.81
C ALA A 203 -11.42 5.52 -26.77
N GLU A 204 -11.16 5.41 -28.07
CA GLU A 204 -12.14 4.96 -29.07
C GLU A 204 -12.65 3.56 -28.78
N LYS A 205 -11.77 2.58 -28.52
CA LYS A 205 -12.21 1.23 -28.15
C LYS A 205 -13.12 1.22 -26.93
N LYS A 206 -12.82 2.02 -25.90
CA LYS A 206 -13.69 2.16 -24.73
C LYS A 206 -15.04 2.82 -25.07
N LYS A 207 -15.04 3.87 -25.89
CA LYS A 207 -16.28 4.53 -26.35
C LYS A 207 -17.14 3.56 -27.17
N ALA A 208 -16.55 2.85 -28.13
CA ALA A 208 -17.20 1.84 -28.95
C ALA A 208 -17.80 0.72 -28.09
N GLN A 209 -17.02 0.15 -27.17
CA GLN A 209 -17.49 -0.90 -26.26
C GLN A 209 -18.66 -0.44 -25.38
N LYS A 210 -18.62 0.79 -24.87
CA LYS A 210 -19.71 1.38 -24.08
C LYS A 210 -20.97 1.58 -24.93
N SER A 211 -20.83 2.06 -26.16
CA SER A 211 -21.97 2.24 -27.09
C SER A 211 -22.63 0.91 -27.46
N LEU A 212 -21.82 -0.12 -27.72
CA LEU A 212 -22.29 -1.46 -28.05
C LEU A 212 -23.08 -2.08 -26.88
N ARG A 213 -22.57 -1.91 -25.65
CA ARG A 213 -23.26 -2.37 -24.45
C ARG A 213 -24.60 -1.65 -24.26
N LYS A 214 -24.65 -0.34 -24.48
CA LYS A 214 -25.89 0.45 -24.37
C LYS A 214 -26.93 0.04 -25.43
N GLN A 215 -26.50 -0.29 -26.65
CA GLN A 215 -27.39 -0.80 -27.70
C GLN A 215 -27.98 -2.16 -27.30
N LYS A 216 -27.13 -3.11 -26.85
CA LYS A 216 -27.61 -4.41 -26.38
C LYS A 216 -28.60 -4.30 -25.22
N GLU A 217 -28.30 -3.46 -24.23
CA GLU A 217 -29.22 -3.24 -23.09
C GLU A 217 -30.55 -2.60 -23.55
N LYS A 218 -30.54 -1.77 -24.61
CA LYS A 218 -31.75 -1.18 -25.19
C LYS A 218 -32.58 -2.22 -25.95
N GLU A 219 -31.94 -3.01 -26.80
CA GLU A 219 -32.59 -4.10 -27.57
C GLU A 219 -33.22 -5.13 -26.64
N GLU A 220 -32.49 -5.54 -25.59
CA GLU A 220 -33.00 -6.49 -24.58
C GLU A 220 -34.20 -5.94 -23.82
N LYS A 221 -34.22 -4.63 -23.53
CA LYS A 221 -35.36 -3.97 -22.88
C LYS A 221 -36.58 -3.89 -23.81
N GLU A 222 -36.38 -3.58 -25.09
CA GLU A 222 -37.46 -3.53 -26.09
C GLU A 222 -38.04 -4.93 -26.34
N GLU A 223 -37.19 -5.96 -26.42
CA GLU A 223 -37.63 -7.35 -26.54
C GLU A 223 -38.45 -7.80 -25.33
N ARG A 224 -38.03 -7.43 -24.11
CA ARG A 224 -38.77 -7.73 -22.88
C ARG A 224 -40.15 -7.08 -22.88
N LEU A 225 -40.24 -5.79 -23.24
CA LEU A 225 -41.52 -5.08 -23.33
C LEU A 225 -42.44 -5.70 -24.38
N ARG A 226 -41.89 -6.13 -25.52
CA ARG A 226 -42.67 -6.82 -26.55
C ARG A 226 -43.22 -8.15 -26.06
N ARG A 227 -42.42 -8.96 -25.37
CA ARG A 227 -42.89 -10.23 -24.76
C ARG A 227 -43.97 -10.00 -23.71
N GLU A 228 -43.80 -9.00 -22.85
CA GLU A 228 -44.80 -8.63 -21.83
C GLU A 228 -46.12 -8.18 -22.47
N ALA A 229 -46.08 -7.41 -23.56
CA ALA A 229 -47.26 -6.99 -24.30
C ALA A 229 -47.98 -8.17 -24.98
N GLU A 230 -47.22 -9.06 -25.65
CA GLU A 230 -47.77 -10.28 -26.26
C GLU A 230 -48.41 -11.22 -25.21
N GLU A 231 -47.81 -11.32 -24.01
CA GLU A 231 -48.37 -12.10 -22.90
C GLU A 231 -49.64 -11.45 -22.33
N ALA A 232 -49.67 -10.12 -22.20
CA ALA A 232 -50.85 -9.38 -21.74
C ALA A 232 -52.02 -9.49 -22.73
N GLU A 233 -51.75 -9.43 -24.04
CA GLU A 233 -52.77 -9.59 -25.08
C GLU A 233 -53.33 -11.02 -25.09
N LYS A 234 -52.48 -12.04 -24.99
CA LYS A 234 -52.91 -13.44 -24.85
C LYS A 234 -53.79 -13.64 -23.60
N LYS A 235 -53.43 -13.04 -22.47
CA LYS A 235 -54.24 -13.06 -21.24
C LYS A 235 -55.59 -12.36 -21.44
N ARG A 236 -55.62 -11.23 -22.16
CA ARG A 236 -56.85 -10.48 -22.45
C ARG A 236 -57.79 -11.28 -23.37
N PHE A 237 -57.27 -11.91 -24.42
CA PHE A 237 -58.04 -12.76 -25.31
C PHE A 237 -58.61 -13.99 -24.59
N ALA A 238 -57.82 -14.62 -23.71
CA ALA A 238 -58.27 -15.76 -22.91
C ALA A 238 -59.34 -15.40 -21.87
N ALA A 239 -59.39 -14.14 -21.41
CA ALA A 239 -60.38 -13.65 -20.46
C ALA A 239 -61.72 -13.21 -21.10
N MET A 240 -61.82 -13.18 -22.43
CA MET A 240 -63.09 -12.91 -23.10
C MET A 240 -63.97 -14.18 -23.11
N SER A 241 -65.25 -14.02 -22.73
CA SER A 241 -66.24 -15.10 -22.70
C SER A 241 -66.66 -15.50 -24.12
N ASP A 242 -66.99 -16.78 -24.34
CA ASP A 242 -67.29 -17.41 -25.65
C ASP A 242 -68.45 -16.80 -26.45
N ARG A 243 -69.10 -15.72 -25.97
CA ARG A 243 -70.15 -14.99 -26.71
C ARG A 243 -69.62 -13.88 -27.62
N GLU A 244 -68.34 -13.52 -27.51
CA GLU A 244 -67.70 -12.44 -28.28
C GLU A 244 -66.36 -12.85 -28.94
N LYS A 245 -66.13 -14.15 -29.12
CA LYS A 245 -65.09 -14.68 -30.03
C LYS A 245 -65.63 -14.81 -31.45
#